data_AF-A0AAN6I1G8-F1
#
_entry.id   AF-A0AAN6I1G8-F1
#
_cell.length_a   1.000
_cell.length_b   1.000
_cell.length_c   1.000
_cell.angle_alpha   90.00
_cell.angle_beta   90.00
_cell.angle_gamma   90.00
#
_symmetry.space_group_name_H-M   'P 1'
#
loop_
_entity.id
_entity.type
_entity.pdbx_description
1 polymer ?
#
loop_
_entity_poly.entity_id
_entity_poly.type
_entity_poly.pdbx_seq_one_letter_code
_entity_poly.pdbx_strand_id
1 'polypeptide(L)'
;MISTHREVMQHMLPRTWWPIGFEQSEKNVFLRAATAHVPGSQGHHFPNECTGKKNNPGTKGSTTFMQFRVNSVQSLTLEAIHHRQGPRSAYKFSRSRNCPVSQMQFTSLLVLATSMVAASAKNILLTNDDGWAATNIRAFYRDLKAAGHNVVMVAPARQYSGNGGRFILPPNSTLTSAALFNYPPAGSPAWGHEEDDPNVWYFDGSPAACVALGLDYVIPKFFDNMTIDIVLGGPNEGTNLGERDYVISGTIGSAYYATERGYPAIAFSGANSNNSFFKDNLDDDPEHAPNIYSKYALEVVETLAKSQDDSGRLLPEAYGLNVNFPPAGSDIDASCRELTFRHTRFTGSKSLAYKVAYNSTAENMEQTTLTTLAVQNCAAGDCELPDEYTVINNGNCEGTISVFTLDFDASEPITEQTVSLFESVLGK
;
A
#
# COMPACT_ATOMS: atom_id res chain seq x y z
N MET A 1 -40.29 14.24 -55.11
CA MET A 1 -39.39 15.39 -55.36
C MET A 1 -38.20 15.20 -54.43
N ILE A 2 -37.13 14.50 -54.83
CA ILE A 2 -35.95 14.96 -55.60
C ILE A 2 -35.24 16.19 -54.98
N SER A 3 -33.93 15.99 -54.68
CA SER A 3 -32.81 16.97 -54.60
C SER A 3 -32.58 17.67 -53.25
N THR A 4 -31.38 17.76 -52.63
CA THR A 4 -29.98 17.44 -53.02
C THR A 4 -29.01 17.58 -51.83
N HIS A 5 -27.98 16.73 -51.84
CA HIS A 5 -26.58 16.76 -51.34
C HIS A 5 -25.98 17.96 -50.56
N ARG A 6 -25.16 17.63 -49.53
CA ARG A 6 -23.68 17.62 -49.65
C ARG A 6 -22.97 16.84 -48.54
N GLU A 7 -21.95 16.10 -48.97
CA GLU A 7 -20.98 15.29 -48.23
C GLU A 7 -19.99 16.14 -47.42
N VAL A 8 -19.52 15.60 -46.28
CA VAL A 8 -18.11 15.69 -45.86
C VAL A 8 -17.73 14.32 -45.28
N MET A 9 -16.99 13.54 -46.08
CA MET A 9 -16.23 12.35 -45.71
C MET A 9 -14.76 12.70 -45.95
N GLN A 10 -13.91 12.59 -44.90
CA GLN A 10 -12.42 12.47 -44.90
C GLN A 10 -11.97 12.81 -43.46
N HIS A 11 -11.21 12.03 -42.69
CA HIS A 11 -10.34 10.89 -42.95
C HIS A 11 -10.30 9.98 -41.70
N MET A 12 -10.56 8.68 -41.87
CA MET A 12 -9.99 7.64 -41.01
C MET A 12 -8.77 7.06 -41.73
N LEU A 13 -7.63 6.99 -41.05
CA LEU A 13 -6.60 5.96 -41.27
C LEU A 13 -5.84 5.69 -39.94
N PRO A 14 -5.33 4.46 -39.77
CA PRO A 14 -5.04 3.85 -38.47
C PRO A 14 -3.64 4.21 -37.98
N ARG A 15 -3.48 4.43 -36.67
CA ARG A 15 -2.14 4.43 -36.06
C ARG A 15 -1.72 3.00 -35.77
N THR A 16 -0.66 2.64 -36.45
CA THR A 16 0.08 1.39 -36.44
C THR A 16 0.65 1.09 -35.07
N TRP A 17 0.55 -0.18 -34.70
CA TRP A 17 1.34 -0.83 -33.66
C TRP A 17 2.83 -0.73 -34.03
N TRP A 18 3.66 -0.32 -33.07
CA TRP A 18 5.11 -0.56 -33.11
C TRP A 18 5.55 -1.17 -31.77
N PRO A 19 6.36 -2.24 -31.81
CA PRO A 19 7.00 -2.78 -30.63
C PRO A 19 8.24 -1.94 -30.31
N ILE A 20 8.38 -1.46 -29.08
CA ILE A 20 9.64 -0.84 -28.63
C ILE A 20 10.55 -1.99 -28.17
N GLY A 21 11.47 -2.35 -29.06
CA GLY A 21 12.64 -3.14 -28.73
C GLY A 21 13.61 -2.33 -27.86
N PHE A 22 14.19 -2.99 -26.87
CA PHE A 22 15.35 -2.52 -26.15
C PHE A 22 16.55 -2.43 -27.09
N GLU A 23 17.15 -1.25 -27.21
CA GLU A 23 18.48 -1.10 -27.81
C GLU A 23 19.37 -0.30 -26.86
N GLN A 24 20.35 -1.00 -26.28
CA GLN A 24 21.50 -0.43 -25.62
C GLN A 24 22.27 0.46 -26.61
N SER A 25 22.55 1.71 -26.24
CA SER A 25 23.67 2.42 -26.83
C SER A 25 24.49 3.13 -25.74
N GLU A 26 25.67 2.58 -25.51
CA GLU A 26 26.80 3.31 -24.95
C GLU A 26 27.14 4.48 -25.88
N LYS A 27 27.36 5.68 -25.33
CA LYS A 27 28.34 6.62 -25.87
C LYS A 27 28.75 7.69 -24.85
N ASN A 28 30.01 7.58 -24.46
CA ASN A 28 30.86 8.60 -23.86
C ASN A 28 30.77 9.95 -24.60
N VAL A 29 30.60 11.07 -23.87
CA VAL A 29 31.18 12.37 -24.27
C VAL A 29 31.58 13.20 -23.04
N PHE A 30 32.90 13.29 -22.86
CA PHE A 30 33.75 14.41 -22.44
C PHE A 30 33.22 15.61 -21.61
N LEU A 31 33.87 15.75 -20.46
CA LEU A 31 34.12 16.98 -19.71
C LEU A 31 34.62 18.15 -20.60
N ARG A 32 34.02 19.33 -20.42
CA ARG A 32 34.70 20.62 -20.59
C ARG A 32 34.43 21.51 -19.38
N ALA A 33 35.51 21.84 -18.68
CA ALA A 33 35.57 22.90 -17.70
C ALA A 33 35.39 24.27 -18.38
N ALA A 34 34.62 25.14 -17.74
CA ALA A 34 34.61 26.58 -18.03
C ALA A 34 34.70 27.34 -16.69
N THR A 35 35.81 28.02 -16.51
CA THR A 35 36.10 28.94 -15.42
C THR A 35 35.66 30.37 -15.76
N ALA A 36 35.21 31.06 -14.71
CA ALA A 36 35.27 32.50 -14.45
C ALA A 36 34.31 33.46 -15.21
N HIS A 37 33.42 34.12 -14.46
CA HIS A 37 33.61 35.52 -14.01
C HIS A 37 32.48 35.97 -13.09
N VAL A 38 32.85 36.54 -11.93
CA VAL A 38 31.98 37.26 -10.99
C VAL A 38 32.44 38.72 -10.98
N PRO A 39 31.53 39.70 -11.00
CA PRO A 39 31.87 41.05 -10.55
C PRO A 39 31.04 41.51 -9.35
N GLY A 40 31.73 42.12 -8.39
CA GLY A 40 31.21 43.32 -7.71
C GLY A 40 30.68 43.15 -6.29
N SER A 41 31.59 43.23 -5.32
CA SER A 41 31.31 43.49 -3.90
C SER A 41 31.19 45.00 -3.62
N GLN A 42 30.18 45.39 -2.82
CA GLN A 42 30.18 46.54 -1.91
C GLN A 42 29.72 45.96 -0.56
N GLY A 43 30.31 46.14 0.62
CA GLY A 43 31.22 47.17 1.10
C GLY A 43 30.58 47.82 2.34
N HIS A 44 30.70 47.22 3.54
CA HIS A 44 30.50 47.92 4.82
C HIS A 44 31.45 47.38 5.91
N HIS A 45 32.34 48.26 6.37
CA HIS A 45 33.13 48.18 7.61
C HIS A 45 32.23 48.43 8.84
N PHE A 46 32.50 47.89 10.04
CA PHE A 46 33.41 48.42 11.09
C PHE A 46 33.35 47.53 12.39
N PRO A 47 34.18 47.71 13.46
CA PRO A 47 35.24 46.75 13.84
C PRO A 47 35.30 46.30 15.34
N ASN A 48 36.42 45.61 15.68
CA ASN A 48 37.11 45.38 17.00
C ASN A 48 37.12 43.91 17.49
N GLU A 49 38.24 43.17 17.45
CA GLU A 49 39.40 43.12 18.40
C GLU A 49 39.00 42.64 19.82
N CYS A 50 39.66 41.71 20.55
CA CYS A 50 41.07 41.27 20.60
C CYS A 50 41.23 39.96 21.44
N THR A 51 42.23 39.12 21.11
CA THR A 51 43.16 38.29 21.96
C THR A 51 42.61 37.38 23.08
N GLY A 52 43.03 36.13 23.37
CA GLY A 52 44.21 35.32 23.06
C GLY A 52 44.97 34.89 24.35
N LYS A 53 44.94 33.60 24.77
CA LYS A 53 46.07 32.76 25.28
C LYS A 53 45.69 31.54 26.17
N LYS A 54 46.16 30.36 25.71
CA LYS A 54 46.91 29.28 26.40
C LYS A 54 46.36 28.59 27.67
N ASN A 55 46.09 27.28 27.59
CA ASN A 55 47.05 26.21 27.98
C ASN A 55 46.45 24.80 27.76
N ASN A 56 47.27 23.92 27.18
CA ASN A 56 47.06 22.46 27.05
C ASN A 56 48.09 21.78 27.99
N PRO A 57 47.81 20.60 28.58
CA PRO A 57 48.21 19.34 27.93
C PRO A 57 47.10 18.26 28.11
N GLY A 58 46.82 17.34 27.20
CA GLY A 58 47.72 16.49 26.44
C GLY A 58 47.32 15.03 26.74
N THR A 59 46.51 14.41 25.88
CA THR A 59 46.29 12.96 25.88
C THR A 59 46.28 12.43 24.44
N LYS A 60 47.04 11.35 24.29
CA LYS A 60 47.43 10.70 23.04
C LYS A 60 46.23 10.10 22.32
N GLY A 61 46.28 10.18 20.98
CA GLY A 61 45.24 9.68 20.10
C GLY A 61 45.25 8.17 19.86
N SER A 62 44.21 7.74 19.15
CA SER A 62 44.20 6.57 18.27
C SER A 62 43.16 6.84 17.19
N THR A 63 43.60 7.23 16.00
CA THR A 63 42.79 7.32 14.79
C THR A 63 43.04 6.04 14.00
N THR A 64 42.04 5.17 13.92
CA THR A 64 42.09 3.98 13.06
C THR A 64 41.50 4.34 11.70
N PHE A 65 42.34 4.36 10.67
CA PHE A 65 41.89 4.35 9.26
C PHE A 65 41.61 2.89 8.87
N MET A 66 40.39 2.60 8.39
CA MET A 66 40.09 1.35 7.69
C MET A 66 39.90 1.64 6.21
N GLN A 67 40.78 1.08 5.40
CA GLN A 67 40.73 1.12 3.95
C GLN A 67 40.07 -0.17 3.46
N PHE A 68 38.95 -0.09 2.75
CA PHE A 68 38.27 -1.25 2.19
C PHE A 68 38.79 -1.55 0.78
N ARG A 69 39.29 -2.78 0.59
CA ARG A 69 39.29 -3.48 -0.71
C ARG A 69 38.48 -4.74 -0.52
N VAL A 70 37.48 -4.96 -1.39
CA VAL A 70 36.75 -6.23 -1.46
C VAL A 70 36.91 -6.80 -2.86
N ASN A 71 37.55 -7.96 -2.93
CA ASN A 71 37.40 -8.93 -4.02
C ASN A 71 36.68 -10.15 -3.43
N SER A 72 35.59 -10.54 -4.10
CA SER A 72 34.96 -11.87 -4.20
C SER A 72 35.03 -12.87 -3.02
N VAL A 73 33.83 -13.19 -2.52
CA VAL A 73 33.28 -14.53 -2.22
C VAL A 73 33.83 -15.35 -1.03
N GLN A 74 32.85 -15.79 -0.21
CA GLN A 74 32.79 -16.92 0.74
C GLN A 74 32.99 -16.70 2.26
N SER A 75 31.87 -16.94 2.97
CA SER A 75 31.64 -17.46 4.34
C SER A 75 32.44 -16.91 5.53
N LEU A 76 31.71 -16.31 6.48
CA LEU A 76 32.18 -15.96 7.82
C LEU A 76 31.63 -16.98 8.85
N THR A 77 32.54 -17.72 9.48
CA THR A 77 32.31 -18.40 10.77
C THR A 77 33.01 -17.61 11.87
N LEU A 78 32.32 -17.37 12.99
CA LEU A 78 32.83 -16.65 14.17
C LEU A 78 33.32 -17.66 15.22
N GLU A 79 34.59 -17.60 15.62
CA GLU A 79 35.09 -18.22 16.85
C GLU A 79 35.85 -17.20 17.71
N ALA A 80 35.47 -17.11 18.98
CA ALA A 80 36.08 -16.22 19.97
C ALA A 80 37.23 -16.91 20.70
N ILE A 81 38.45 -16.36 20.62
CA ILE A 81 39.64 -16.85 21.33
C ILE A 81 39.80 -16.07 22.65
N HIS A 82 39.74 -16.78 23.78
CA HIS A 82 40.10 -16.27 25.12
C HIS A 82 41.60 -16.48 25.40
N HIS A 83 42.33 -15.39 25.67
CA HIS A 83 43.71 -15.48 26.16
C HIS A 83 43.76 -15.55 27.69
N ARG A 84 44.26 -16.69 28.22
CA ARG A 84 44.74 -16.84 29.61
C ARG A 84 46.15 -16.25 29.75
N GLN A 85 46.42 -15.56 30.86
CA GLN A 85 47.75 -15.46 31.43
C GLN A 85 47.75 -15.87 32.91
N GLY A 86 48.81 -16.59 33.29
CA GLY A 86 49.03 -17.21 34.59
C GLY A 86 49.89 -16.36 35.56
N PRO A 87 50.51 -16.97 36.60
CA PRO A 87 50.37 -16.47 37.98
C PRO A 87 51.71 -16.16 38.71
N ARG A 88 51.59 -15.56 39.92
CA ARG A 88 52.47 -15.58 41.14
C ARG A 88 52.26 -14.25 41.90
N SER A 89 52.30 -14.09 43.24
CA SER A 89 52.89 -14.85 44.35
C SER A 89 52.17 -14.49 45.68
N ALA A 90 52.44 -15.28 46.72
CA ALA A 90 51.76 -15.41 48.00
C ALA A 90 52.08 -14.36 49.07
N TYR A 91 51.18 -14.19 50.06
CA TYR A 91 51.53 -13.94 51.47
C TYR A 91 50.46 -14.56 52.42
N LYS A 92 50.94 -15.22 53.48
CA LYS A 92 50.15 -15.82 54.59
C LYS A 92 49.92 -14.76 55.68
N PHE A 93 48.75 -14.76 56.35
CA PHE A 93 48.66 -14.65 57.81
C PHE A 93 47.28 -15.05 58.40
N SER A 94 47.35 -15.92 59.41
CA SER A 94 46.54 -16.12 60.64
C SER A 94 45.00 -15.92 60.71
N ARG A 95 44.37 -16.94 61.32
CA ARG A 95 43.02 -17.00 61.92
C ARG A 95 42.71 -15.83 62.87
N SER A 96 41.45 -15.37 62.86
CA SER A 96 40.71 -14.94 64.07
C SER A 96 39.24 -14.57 63.80
N ARG A 97 38.34 -15.38 64.37
CA ARG A 97 37.04 -15.06 65.02
C ARG A 97 35.82 -14.61 64.19
N ASN A 98 34.72 -15.29 64.52
CA ASN A 98 33.34 -15.06 64.13
C ASN A 98 32.80 -13.69 64.59
N CYS A 99 32.03 -13.04 63.72
CA CYS A 99 30.96 -12.09 64.05
C CYS A 99 29.78 -12.36 63.10
N PRO A 100 28.52 -12.35 63.58
CA PRO A 100 27.36 -12.70 62.76
C PRO A 100 26.94 -11.51 61.90
N VAL A 101 26.83 -11.71 60.59
CA VAL A 101 26.20 -10.75 59.69
C VAL A 101 24.74 -11.19 59.50
N SER A 102 23.85 -10.28 59.87
CA SER A 102 22.40 -10.33 59.67
C SER A 102 22.03 -10.84 58.28
N GLN A 103 21.12 -11.84 58.23
CA GLN A 103 20.50 -12.28 56.99
C GLN A 103 19.67 -11.14 56.40
N MET A 104 20.22 -10.49 55.39
CA MET A 104 19.47 -9.60 54.51
C MET A 104 18.63 -10.50 53.60
N GLN A 105 17.33 -10.58 53.88
CA GLN A 105 16.36 -11.24 53.00
C GLN A 105 16.38 -10.51 51.66
N PHE A 106 16.96 -11.14 50.63
CA PHE A 106 16.71 -10.76 49.25
C PHE A 106 15.29 -11.18 48.91
N THR A 107 14.36 -10.24 49.01
CA THR A 107 13.08 -10.34 48.31
C THR A 107 13.37 -10.32 46.83
N SER A 108 13.34 -11.50 46.21
CA SER A 108 13.37 -11.65 44.76
C SER A 108 12.23 -10.83 44.16
N LEU A 109 12.55 -9.69 43.55
CA LEU A 109 11.64 -9.04 42.61
C LEU A 109 11.42 -10.04 41.46
N LEU A 110 10.26 -10.69 41.45
CA LEU A 110 9.72 -11.27 40.23
C LEU A 110 9.51 -10.09 39.28
N VAL A 111 10.45 -9.88 38.37
CA VAL A 111 10.19 -9.08 37.17
C VAL A 111 9.16 -9.90 36.40
N LEU A 112 7.89 -9.49 36.48
CA LEU A 112 6.92 -9.87 35.45
C LEU A 112 7.52 -9.32 34.15
N ALA A 113 8.20 -10.18 33.40
CA ALA A 113 8.35 -9.98 31.97
C ALA A 113 6.94 -10.09 31.41
N THR A 114 6.22 -8.98 31.41
CA THR A 114 5.13 -8.78 30.48
C THR A 114 5.76 -8.97 29.12
N SER A 115 5.56 -10.15 28.54
CA SER A 115 5.71 -10.37 27.12
C SER A 115 4.76 -9.41 26.44
N MET A 116 5.21 -8.16 26.24
CA MET A 116 4.73 -7.33 25.17
C MET A 116 4.98 -8.18 23.93
N VAL A 117 3.93 -8.82 23.44
CA VAL A 117 3.88 -9.17 22.03
C VAL A 117 3.96 -7.82 21.35
N ALA A 118 5.18 -7.36 21.06
CA ALA A 118 5.38 -6.26 20.17
C ALA A 118 4.77 -6.73 18.86
N ALA A 119 3.55 -6.29 18.56
CA ALA A 119 3.07 -6.33 17.19
C ALA A 119 4.18 -5.64 16.39
N SER A 120 4.89 -6.42 15.58
CA SER A 120 5.99 -5.89 14.79
C SER A 120 5.37 -4.84 13.89
N ALA A 121 5.73 -3.57 14.11
CA ALA A 121 5.32 -2.47 13.25
C ALA A 121 5.53 -2.89 11.79
N LYS A 122 4.50 -2.65 10.97
CA LYS A 122 4.50 -3.00 9.55
C LYS A 122 4.77 -1.76 8.75
N ASN A 123 5.49 -1.94 7.65
CA ASN A 123 5.71 -0.92 6.66
C ASN A 123 4.66 -1.06 5.57
N ILE A 124 3.77 -0.07 5.47
CA ILE A 124 2.53 -0.14 4.71
C ILE A 124 2.55 0.93 3.63
N LEU A 125 2.26 0.53 2.39
CA LEU A 125 1.89 1.45 1.32
C LEU A 125 0.37 1.50 1.20
N LEU A 126 -0.22 2.68 1.39
CA LEU A 126 -1.66 2.90 1.38
C LEU A 126 -2.09 3.71 0.15
N THR A 127 -3.17 3.28 -0.51
CA THR A 127 -3.77 3.96 -1.67
C THR A 127 -5.30 3.78 -1.67
N ASN A 128 -6.00 4.39 -2.63
CA ASN A 128 -7.42 4.12 -2.95
C ASN A 128 -7.70 4.53 -4.40
N ASP A 129 -8.97 4.55 -4.79
CA ASP A 129 -9.46 5.23 -5.99
C ASP A 129 -10.35 6.46 -5.73
N ASP A 130 -10.86 6.64 -4.51
CA ASP A 130 -11.66 7.82 -4.12
C ASP A 130 -10.88 9.13 -3.99
N GLY A 131 -9.55 9.03 -3.99
CA GLY A 131 -8.63 10.15 -3.88
C GLY A 131 -8.00 10.30 -2.52
N TRP A 132 -6.81 10.90 -2.51
CA TRP A 132 -5.93 11.02 -1.36
C TRP A 132 -6.50 11.81 -0.16
N ALA A 133 -7.45 12.70 -0.44
CA ALA A 133 -8.10 13.57 0.53
C ALA A 133 -9.51 13.11 0.94
N ALA A 134 -9.92 11.91 0.52
CA ALA A 134 -11.20 11.32 0.91
C ALA A 134 -11.19 10.92 2.40
N THR A 135 -12.34 11.04 3.08
CA THR A 135 -12.44 10.77 4.53
C THR A 135 -12.08 9.33 4.91
N ASN A 136 -12.54 8.31 4.16
CA ASN A 136 -12.29 6.90 4.49
C ASN A 136 -10.80 6.53 4.53
N ILE A 137 -10.02 6.86 3.48
CA ILE A 137 -8.58 6.57 3.45
C ILE A 137 -7.83 7.35 4.55
N ARG A 138 -8.30 8.54 4.91
CA ARG A 138 -7.70 9.38 5.95
C ARG A 138 -7.98 8.84 7.36
N ALA A 139 -9.18 8.32 7.62
CA ALA A 139 -9.49 7.58 8.84
C ALA A 139 -8.59 6.34 8.96
N PHE A 140 -8.45 5.56 7.87
CA PHE A 140 -7.62 4.36 7.88
C PHE A 140 -6.14 4.65 8.09
N TYR A 141 -5.62 5.68 7.43
CA TYR A 141 -4.26 6.17 7.66
C TYR A 141 -4.03 6.55 9.13
N ARG A 142 -4.95 7.32 9.73
CA ARG A 142 -4.87 7.72 11.14
C ARG A 142 -4.75 6.49 12.05
N ASP A 143 -5.63 5.50 11.88
CA ASP A 143 -5.68 4.36 12.79
C ASP A 143 -4.50 3.40 12.60
N LEU A 144 -4.04 3.19 11.36
CA LEU A 144 -2.81 2.44 11.10
C LEU A 144 -1.58 3.10 11.77
N LYS A 145 -1.47 4.43 11.69
CA LYS A 145 -0.40 5.18 12.36
C LYS A 145 -0.53 5.09 13.88
N ALA A 146 -1.75 5.21 14.41
CA ALA A 146 -2.03 5.11 15.85
C ALA A 146 -1.72 3.70 16.41
N ALA A 147 -1.89 2.66 15.60
CA ALA A 147 -1.51 1.29 15.92
C ALA A 147 0.02 1.06 15.89
N GLY A 148 0.82 2.04 15.47
CA GLY A 148 2.28 1.98 15.47
C GLY A 148 2.90 1.50 14.17
N HIS A 149 2.14 1.37 13.08
CA HIS A 149 2.69 1.03 11.78
C HIS A 149 3.39 2.22 11.10
N ASN A 150 4.35 1.91 10.23
CA ASN A 150 4.98 2.90 9.35
C ASN A 150 4.17 2.95 8.04
N VAL A 151 3.33 3.97 7.88
CA VAL A 151 2.45 4.09 6.72
C VAL A 151 2.95 5.21 5.81
N VAL A 152 3.09 4.91 4.52
CA VAL A 152 3.24 5.91 3.44
C VAL A 152 1.99 5.81 2.58
N MET A 153 1.25 6.90 2.46
CA MET A 153 0.09 6.99 1.56
C MET A 153 0.54 7.61 0.24
N VAL A 154 0.23 6.95 -0.87
CA VAL A 154 0.31 7.53 -2.22
C VAL A 154 -1.00 7.22 -2.90
N ALA A 155 -1.84 8.23 -3.10
CA ALA A 155 -3.20 8.05 -3.60
C ALA A 155 -3.54 9.05 -4.71
N PRO A 156 -4.56 8.77 -5.53
CA PRO A 156 -4.92 9.62 -6.65
C PRO A 156 -5.31 11.05 -6.25
N ALA A 157 -4.96 12.02 -7.09
CA ALA A 157 -5.47 13.39 -7.02
C ALA A 157 -6.93 13.51 -7.51
N ARG A 158 -7.43 12.49 -8.22
CA ARG A 158 -8.76 12.45 -8.86
C ARG A 158 -9.52 11.18 -8.46
N GLN A 159 -10.83 11.17 -8.72
CA GLN A 159 -11.67 9.97 -8.55
C GLN A 159 -11.42 8.99 -9.70
N TYR A 160 -11.18 7.72 -9.37
CA TYR A 160 -10.95 6.64 -10.32
C TYR A 160 -11.93 5.44 -10.19
N SER A 161 -13.06 5.55 -9.47
CA SER A 161 -14.10 4.52 -9.47
C SER A 161 -14.48 4.09 -10.89
N GLY A 162 -14.61 2.78 -11.11
CA GLY A 162 -14.96 2.20 -12.41
C GLY A 162 -13.80 2.14 -13.44
N ASN A 163 -12.57 2.49 -13.06
CA ASN A 163 -11.42 2.43 -13.97
C ASN A 163 -10.65 1.09 -13.96
N GLY A 164 -10.97 0.18 -13.05
CA GLY A 164 -10.33 -1.13 -12.93
C GLY A 164 -8.82 -1.02 -12.72
N GLY A 165 -8.09 -2.04 -13.20
CA GLY A 165 -6.63 -2.09 -13.18
C GLY A 165 -5.91 -1.18 -14.19
N ARG A 166 -6.54 -0.10 -14.68
CA ARG A 166 -5.88 0.83 -15.62
C ARG A 166 -4.59 1.39 -15.02
N PHE A 167 -3.53 1.44 -15.82
CA PHE A 167 -2.26 2.06 -15.46
C PHE A 167 -2.08 3.38 -16.20
N ILE A 168 -2.29 4.50 -15.51
CA ILE A 168 -2.26 5.85 -16.11
C ILE A 168 -1.27 6.72 -15.34
N LEU A 169 -0.29 7.26 -16.06
CA LEU A 169 0.63 8.30 -15.56
C LEU A 169 0.19 9.68 -16.09
N PRO A 170 0.47 10.76 -15.35
CA PRO A 170 0.13 12.10 -15.82
C PRO A 170 0.95 12.46 -17.05
N PRO A 171 0.33 13.05 -18.09
CA PRO A 171 1.04 13.50 -19.28
C PRO A 171 1.80 14.82 -19.06
N ASN A 172 1.56 15.52 -17.95
CA ASN A 172 2.11 16.83 -17.64
C ASN A 172 2.77 16.84 -16.25
N SER A 173 3.69 17.78 -16.02
CA SER A 173 4.34 17.97 -14.71
C SER A 173 3.44 18.68 -13.68
N THR A 174 2.27 19.16 -14.10
CA THR A 174 1.30 19.88 -13.25
C THR A 174 -0.11 19.36 -13.49
N LEU A 175 -0.98 19.56 -12.49
CA LEU A 175 -2.39 19.27 -12.57
C LEU A 175 -3.09 20.19 -13.58
N THR A 176 -3.72 19.61 -14.59
CA THR A 176 -4.49 20.35 -15.61
C THR A 176 -5.82 20.87 -15.09
N SER A 177 -6.36 20.23 -14.06
CA SER A 177 -7.55 20.61 -13.30
C SER A 177 -7.22 20.59 -11.81
N ALA A 178 -8.05 21.20 -10.97
CA ALA A 178 -7.90 20.98 -9.54
C ALA A 178 -8.08 19.49 -9.22
N ALA A 179 -7.40 19.02 -8.17
CA ALA A 179 -7.65 17.72 -7.57
C ALA A 179 -9.04 17.71 -6.89
N LEU A 180 -9.46 16.53 -6.43
CA LEU A 180 -10.67 16.41 -5.62
C LEU A 180 -10.67 17.39 -4.45
N PHE A 181 -11.86 17.89 -4.12
CA PHE A 181 -12.07 18.93 -3.09
C PHE A 181 -11.30 20.23 -3.32
N ASN A 182 -10.84 20.48 -4.56
CA ASN A 182 -9.94 21.57 -4.93
C ASN A 182 -8.61 21.55 -4.15
N TYR A 183 -8.17 20.36 -3.72
CA TYR A 183 -7.01 20.18 -2.86
C TYR A 183 -6.07 19.11 -3.43
N PRO A 184 -4.96 19.51 -4.10
CA PRO A 184 -4.53 20.88 -4.41
C PRO A 184 -5.18 21.52 -5.67
N PRO A 185 -5.07 22.84 -5.89
CA PRO A 185 -5.66 23.53 -7.03
C PRO A 185 -4.96 23.22 -8.37
N ALA A 186 -5.61 23.56 -9.49
CA ALA A 186 -5.03 23.45 -10.83
C ALA A 186 -3.70 24.22 -10.93
N GLY A 187 -2.76 23.68 -11.70
CA GLY A 187 -1.40 24.24 -11.84
C GLY A 187 -0.42 23.81 -10.74
N SER A 188 -0.88 23.16 -9.68
CA SER A 188 -0.01 22.48 -8.71
C SER A 188 0.80 21.36 -9.39
N PRO A 189 1.93 20.91 -8.82
CA PRO A 189 2.66 19.75 -9.33
C PRO A 189 1.76 18.53 -9.53
N ALA A 190 2.06 17.66 -10.50
CA ALA A 190 1.25 16.46 -10.74
C ALA A 190 1.38 15.38 -9.65
N TRP A 191 2.35 15.54 -8.74
CA TRP A 191 2.49 14.77 -7.50
C TRP A 191 3.14 15.64 -6.44
N GLY A 192 2.84 15.36 -5.17
CA GLY A 192 3.42 16.04 -4.03
C GLY A 192 2.91 15.44 -2.72
N HIS A 193 3.39 15.96 -1.60
CA HIS A 193 2.93 15.55 -0.27
C HIS A 193 2.30 16.70 0.50
N GLU A 194 1.60 16.41 1.59
CA GLU A 194 1.15 17.44 2.53
C GLU A 194 2.33 18.13 3.21
N GLU A 195 2.18 19.44 3.43
CA GLU A 195 3.18 20.22 4.16
C GLU A 195 3.33 19.73 5.60
N ASP A 196 2.22 19.40 6.25
CA ASP A 196 2.18 18.98 7.66
C ASP A 196 2.44 17.49 7.87
N ASP A 197 2.36 16.66 6.82
CA ASP A 197 2.63 15.22 6.90
C ASP A 197 3.35 14.72 5.63
N PRO A 198 4.69 14.52 5.69
CA PRO A 198 5.47 14.06 4.53
C PRO A 198 5.19 12.61 4.14
N ASN A 199 4.37 11.87 4.89
CA ASN A 199 3.98 10.50 4.55
C ASN A 199 2.73 10.43 3.65
N VAL A 200 2.06 11.56 3.40
CA VAL A 200 0.80 11.60 2.66
C VAL A 200 1.02 12.27 1.31
N TRP A 201 0.95 11.49 0.25
CA TRP A 201 1.20 11.93 -1.12
C TRP A 201 -0.05 11.83 -2.00
N TYR A 202 -0.22 12.83 -2.86
CA TYR A 202 -1.13 12.77 -3.99
C TYR A 202 -0.38 12.53 -5.29
N PHE A 203 -1.05 11.90 -6.26
CA PHE A 203 -0.54 11.71 -7.61
C PHE A 203 -1.63 11.81 -8.66
N ASP A 204 -1.37 12.51 -9.76
CA ASP A 204 -2.27 12.60 -10.91
C ASP A 204 -2.21 11.37 -11.82
N GLY A 205 -2.34 10.19 -11.21
CA GLY A 205 -2.32 8.89 -11.86
C GLY A 205 -3.41 7.97 -11.34
N SER A 206 -3.61 6.84 -12.02
CA SER A 206 -4.55 5.82 -11.57
C SER A 206 -4.08 5.15 -10.26
N PRO A 207 -4.96 4.42 -9.56
CA PRO A 207 -4.60 3.73 -8.31
C PRO A 207 -3.38 2.79 -8.47
N ALA A 208 -3.33 1.99 -9.53
CA ALA A 208 -2.16 1.14 -9.83
C ALA A 208 -0.89 1.97 -10.07
N ALA A 209 -1.00 3.12 -10.74
CA ALA A 209 0.13 4.02 -10.94
C ALA A 209 0.58 4.72 -9.64
N CYS A 210 -0.33 4.94 -8.68
CA CYS A 210 0.01 5.43 -7.34
C CYS A 210 0.83 4.41 -6.56
N VAL A 211 0.46 3.12 -6.63
CA VAL A 211 1.27 2.03 -6.08
C VAL A 211 2.66 2.01 -6.72
N ALA A 212 2.74 2.10 -8.05
CA ALA A 212 4.02 2.16 -8.75
C ALA A 212 4.87 3.37 -8.33
N LEU A 213 4.28 4.57 -8.28
CA LEU A 213 4.99 5.77 -7.82
C LEU A 213 5.49 5.60 -6.38
N GLY A 214 4.67 5.01 -5.50
CA GLY A 214 5.03 4.65 -4.13
C GLY A 214 6.29 3.80 -4.09
N LEU A 215 6.24 2.65 -4.76
CA LEU A 215 7.31 1.64 -4.75
C LEU A 215 8.58 2.08 -5.49
N ASP A 216 8.43 2.74 -6.64
CA ASP A 216 9.55 3.01 -7.55
C ASP A 216 10.21 4.38 -7.32
N TYR A 217 9.51 5.31 -6.67
CA TYR A 217 10.02 6.67 -6.48
C TYR A 217 9.88 7.17 -5.05
N VAL A 218 8.66 7.25 -4.49
CA VAL A 218 8.43 7.93 -3.21
C VAL A 218 9.19 7.24 -2.08
N ILE A 219 8.99 5.94 -1.90
CA ILE A 219 9.64 5.18 -0.82
C ILE A 219 11.17 5.19 -1.01
N PRO A 220 11.75 4.79 -2.17
CA PRO A 220 13.20 4.80 -2.35
C PRO A 220 13.85 6.18 -2.22
N LYS A 221 13.13 7.26 -2.55
CA LYS A 221 13.68 8.62 -2.59
C LYS A 221 13.60 9.35 -1.26
N PHE A 222 12.55 9.12 -0.48
CA PHE A 222 12.22 9.92 0.69
C PHE A 222 12.17 9.12 2.01
N PHE A 223 12.18 7.78 1.94
CA PHE A 223 12.04 6.90 3.11
C PHE A 223 13.20 5.90 3.16
N ASP A 224 14.33 6.35 3.72
CA ASP A 224 15.58 5.58 3.78
C ASP A 224 15.37 4.19 4.40
N ASN A 225 15.79 3.15 3.67
CA ASN A 225 15.77 1.74 4.08
C ASN A 225 14.37 1.19 4.46
N MET A 226 13.28 1.82 4.01
CA MET A 226 11.94 1.27 4.21
C MET A 226 11.62 0.21 3.14
N THR A 227 11.40 -1.04 3.56
CA THR A 227 10.81 -2.10 2.73
C THR A 227 9.31 -2.16 2.96
N ILE A 228 8.50 -2.58 1.99
CA ILE A 228 7.04 -2.69 2.17
C ILE A 228 6.64 -4.13 2.51
N ASP A 229 5.89 -4.29 3.60
CA ASP A 229 5.34 -5.58 4.05
C ASP A 229 4.00 -5.88 3.39
N ILE A 230 3.19 -4.84 3.12
CA ILE A 230 1.85 -4.95 2.55
C ILE A 230 1.40 -3.66 1.86
N VAL A 231 0.62 -3.81 0.80
CA VAL A 231 -0.08 -2.71 0.12
C VAL A 231 -1.57 -2.78 0.42
N LEU A 232 -2.17 -1.66 0.84
CA LEU A 232 -3.58 -1.59 1.17
C LEU A 232 -4.29 -0.60 0.24
N GLY A 233 -5.40 -1.03 -0.36
CA GLY A 233 -6.29 -0.20 -1.17
C GLY A 233 -7.60 0.08 -0.41
N GLY A 234 -8.04 1.34 -0.38
CA GLY A 234 -9.28 1.77 0.25
C GLY A 234 -9.10 2.30 1.69
N PRO A 235 -10.16 2.26 2.53
CA PRO A 235 -11.49 1.75 2.23
C PRO A 235 -12.22 2.57 1.17
N ASN A 236 -12.80 1.90 0.18
CA ASN A 236 -13.60 2.50 -0.89
C ASN A 236 -14.97 2.98 -0.40
N GLU A 237 -15.48 4.06 -1.00
CA GLU A 237 -16.86 4.55 -0.89
C GLU A 237 -17.77 3.76 -1.84
N GLY A 238 -18.45 2.75 -1.29
CA GLY A 238 -19.20 1.74 -2.03
C GLY A 238 -18.54 0.36 -1.93
N THR A 239 -19.34 -0.70 -2.07
CA THR A 239 -18.81 -2.06 -2.12
C THR A 239 -18.24 -2.40 -3.49
N ASN A 240 -17.30 -3.34 -3.53
CA ASN A 240 -16.79 -3.98 -4.74
C ASN A 240 -17.09 -5.49 -4.66
N LEU A 241 -18.29 -5.86 -5.12
CA LEU A 241 -18.86 -7.20 -4.98
C LEU A 241 -18.80 -8.01 -6.27
N GLY A 242 -18.29 -9.22 -6.14
CA GLY A 242 -18.23 -10.25 -7.14
C GLY A 242 -17.33 -9.93 -8.34
N GLU A 243 -17.41 -10.81 -9.32
CA GLU A 243 -16.56 -10.76 -10.53
C GLU A 243 -16.76 -9.45 -11.31
N ARG A 244 -17.99 -8.94 -11.33
CA ARG A 244 -18.36 -7.69 -11.99
C ARG A 244 -17.51 -6.51 -11.51
N ASP A 245 -17.42 -6.34 -10.19
CA ASP A 245 -16.70 -5.19 -9.63
C ASP A 245 -15.19 -5.45 -9.60
N TYR A 246 -14.77 -6.71 -9.49
CA TYR A 246 -13.36 -7.10 -9.53
C TYR A 246 -12.61 -6.49 -10.72
N VAL A 247 -13.21 -6.51 -11.91
CA VAL A 247 -12.56 -6.04 -13.15
C VAL A 247 -12.61 -4.52 -13.34
N ILE A 248 -13.54 -3.81 -12.69
CA ILE A 248 -13.73 -2.35 -12.86
C ILE A 248 -13.38 -1.52 -11.63
N SER A 249 -13.11 -2.14 -10.49
CA SER A 249 -12.74 -1.44 -9.25
C SER A 249 -11.32 -0.91 -9.32
N GLY A 250 -11.12 0.39 -9.08
CA GLY A 250 -9.79 0.97 -8.94
C GLY A 250 -9.12 0.55 -7.63
N THR A 251 -9.91 0.39 -6.56
CA THR A 251 -9.44 -0.13 -5.27
C THR A 251 -8.91 -1.57 -5.40
N ILE A 252 -9.66 -2.50 -6.01
CA ILE A 252 -9.15 -3.86 -6.30
C ILE A 252 -8.00 -3.80 -7.30
N GLY A 253 -8.09 -2.95 -8.33
CA GLY A 253 -7.01 -2.78 -9.32
C GLY A 253 -5.67 -2.38 -8.71
N SER A 254 -5.68 -1.59 -7.62
CA SER A 254 -4.47 -1.24 -6.87
C SER A 254 -3.86 -2.43 -6.11
N ALA A 255 -4.71 -3.23 -5.45
CA ALA A 255 -4.28 -4.45 -4.76
C ALA A 255 -3.78 -5.50 -5.76
N TYR A 256 -4.48 -5.67 -6.87
CA TYR A 256 -4.06 -6.54 -7.98
C TYR A 256 -2.67 -6.18 -8.49
N TYR A 257 -2.42 -4.89 -8.78
CA TYR A 257 -1.11 -4.44 -9.24
C TYR A 257 0.01 -4.66 -8.21
N ALA A 258 -0.29 -4.46 -6.92
CA ALA A 258 0.66 -4.76 -5.85
C ALA A 258 0.99 -6.26 -5.77
N THR A 259 -0.02 -7.12 -5.89
CA THR A 259 0.15 -8.58 -5.97
C THR A 259 0.98 -8.98 -7.18
N GLU A 260 0.73 -8.37 -8.35
CA GLU A 260 1.53 -8.55 -9.59
C GLU A 260 3.00 -8.20 -9.37
N ARG A 261 3.25 -7.21 -8.52
CA ARG A 261 4.59 -6.76 -8.12
C ARG A 261 5.21 -7.60 -7.00
N GLY A 262 4.55 -8.67 -6.56
CA GLY A 262 5.03 -9.61 -5.55
C GLY A 262 4.75 -9.21 -4.09
N TYR A 263 3.99 -8.14 -3.86
CA TYR A 263 3.65 -7.67 -2.50
C TYR A 263 2.33 -8.27 -2.02
N PRO A 264 2.21 -8.67 -0.73
CA PRO A 264 0.91 -8.92 -0.12
C PRO A 264 0.01 -7.70 -0.30
N ALA A 265 -1.26 -7.91 -0.68
CA ALA A 265 -2.18 -6.80 -0.91
C ALA A 265 -3.63 -7.10 -0.52
N ILE A 266 -4.33 -6.06 -0.05
CA ILE A 266 -5.73 -6.12 0.35
C ILE A 266 -6.47 -4.91 -0.20
N ALA A 267 -7.65 -5.14 -0.76
CA ALA A 267 -8.63 -4.13 -1.12
C ALA A 267 -9.75 -4.10 -0.08
N PHE A 268 -10.07 -2.92 0.45
CA PHE A 268 -11.14 -2.69 1.43
C PHE A 268 -12.23 -1.80 0.84
N SER A 269 -13.50 -2.12 1.08
CA SER A 269 -14.65 -1.41 0.50
C SER A 269 -15.82 -1.32 1.48
N GLY A 270 -16.35 -0.13 1.75
CA GLY A 270 -17.48 0.08 2.66
C GLY A 270 -18.77 0.42 1.91
N ALA A 271 -19.92 -0.12 2.31
CA ALA A 271 -21.16 0.07 1.57
C ALA A 271 -21.72 1.51 1.54
N ASN A 272 -21.35 2.37 2.48
CA ASN A 272 -21.73 3.78 2.42
C ASN A 272 -21.08 4.45 1.19
N SER A 273 -21.80 5.38 0.56
CA SER A 273 -21.33 6.10 -0.62
C SER A 273 -21.35 7.61 -0.36
N ASN A 274 -20.40 8.08 0.44
CA ASN A 274 -20.29 9.50 0.80
C ASN A 274 -18.85 10.00 0.69
N ASN A 275 -18.33 10.06 -0.55
CA ASN A 275 -17.01 10.63 -0.77
C ASN A 275 -16.99 12.11 -0.37
N SER A 276 -16.23 12.39 0.68
CA SER A 276 -16.27 13.65 1.41
C SER A 276 -14.85 14.10 1.77
N PHE A 277 -14.68 15.41 1.98
CA PHE A 277 -13.38 15.97 2.29
C PHE A 277 -13.03 15.71 3.76
N PHE A 278 -11.85 15.14 4.00
CA PHE A 278 -11.44 14.76 5.36
C PHE A 278 -11.39 15.92 6.34
N LYS A 279 -11.05 17.15 5.90
CA LYS A 279 -10.98 18.30 6.82
C LYS A 279 -12.35 18.72 7.34
N ASP A 280 -13.42 18.36 6.62
CA ASP A 280 -14.79 18.71 6.98
C ASP A 280 -15.49 17.59 7.74
N ASN A 281 -15.11 16.33 7.52
CA ASN A 281 -15.89 15.16 7.97
C ASN A 281 -15.08 14.10 8.73
N LEU A 282 -13.75 14.22 8.82
CA LEU A 282 -12.97 13.35 9.68
C LEU A 282 -13.03 13.85 11.12
N ASP A 283 -13.54 13.02 12.00
CA ASP A 283 -13.60 13.25 13.44
C ASP A 283 -13.31 11.96 14.22
N ASP A 284 -13.43 12.05 15.54
CA ASP A 284 -13.21 10.95 16.47
C ASP A 284 -14.54 10.28 16.91
N ASP A 285 -15.66 10.51 16.21
CA ASP A 285 -16.92 9.84 16.54
C ASP A 285 -16.84 8.35 16.16
N PRO A 286 -16.83 7.41 17.12
CA PRO A 286 -16.71 5.99 16.81
C PRO A 286 -17.92 5.42 16.06
N GLU A 287 -19.04 6.17 16.00
CA GLU A 287 -20.24 5.76 15.27
C GLU A 287 -20.25 6.24 13.81
N HIS A 288 -19.30 7.08 13.41
CA HIS A 288 -19.17 7.49 12.01
C HIS A 288 -18.60 6.36 11.14
N ALA A 289 -19.21 6.17 9.96
CA ALA A 289 -18.87 5.09 9.04
C ALA A 289 -17.36 4.99 8.70
N PRO A 290 -16.64 6.10 8.41
CA PRO A 290 -15.20 6.04 8.16
C PRO A 290 -14.40 5.44 9.31
N ASN A 291 -14.77 5.76 10.56
CA ASN A 291 -14.10 5.28 11.77
C ASN A 291 -14.41 3.79 12.01
N ILE A 292 -15.65 3.36 11.75
CA ILE A 292 -16.04 1.93 11.82
C ILE A 292 -15.28 1.12 10.77
N TYR A 293 -15.24 1.56 9.51
CA TYR A 293 -14.52 0.86 8.44
C TYR A 293 -13.02 0.79 8.71
N SER A 294 -12.44 1.90 9.18
CA SER A 294 -11.03 1.95 9.58
C SER A 294 -10.70 0.96 10.69
N LYS A 295 -11.51 0.90 11.76
CA LYS A 295 -11.35 -0.06 12.88
C LYS A 295 -11.28 -1.50 12.36
N TYR A 296 -12.24 -1.91 11.53
CA TYR A 296 -12.33 -3.28 11.05
C TYR A 296 -11.30 -3.62 9.96
N ALA A 297 -10.94 -2.66 9.11
CA ALA A 297 -9.83 -2.84 8.17
C ALA A 297 -8.50 -3.05 8.93
N LEU A 298 -8.26 -2.27 9.99
CA LEU A 298 -7.10 -2.44 10.87
C LEU A 298 -7.12 -3.81 11.56
N GLU A 299 -8.27 -4.28 12.04
CA GLU A 299 -8.40 -5.61 12.66
C GLU A 299 -7.99 -6.74 11.71
N VAL A 300 -8.38 -6.66 10.43
CA VAL A 300 -7.96 -7.63 9.40
C VAL A 300 -6.44 -7.61 9.20
N VAL A 301 -5.85 -6.42 9.08
CA VAL A 301 -4.39 -6.26 8.94
C VAL A 301 -3.64 -6.82 10.14
N GLU A 302 -4.09 -6.50 11.36
CA GLU A 302 -3.51 -6.98 12.61
C GLU A 302 -3.63 -8.49 12.78
N THR A 303 -4.74 -9.08 12.31
CA THR A 303 -4.95 -10.52 12.34
C THR A 303 -3.94 -11.23 11.43
N LEU A 304 -3.73 -10.73 10.22
CA LEU A 304 -2.73 -11.26 9.30
C LEU A 304 -1.30 -11.08 9.83
N ALA A 305 -1.01 -9.94 10.44
CA ALA A 305 0.29 -9.67 11.06
C ALA A 305 0.61 -10.65 12.19
N LYS A 306 -0.40 -11.06 12.97
CA LYS A 306 -0.27 -12.06 14.05
C LYS A 306 -0.18 -13.49 13.53
N SER A 307 -0.78 -13.78 12.38
CA SER A 307 -0.77 -15.13 11.77
C SER A 307 0.42 -15.36 10.83
N GLN A 308 1.32 -14.38 10.70
CA GLN A 308 2.49 -14.46 9.84
C GLN A 308 3.36 -15.66 10.22
N ASP A 309 3.70 -16.47 9.22
CA ASP A 309 4.56 -17.64 9.41
C ASP A 309 6.05 -17.27 9.28
N ASP A 310 6.91 -18.28 9.39
CA ASP A 310 8.37 -18.13 9.29
C ASP A 310 8.83 -17.63 7.91
N SER A 311 7.97 -17.60 6.88
CA SER A 311 8.31 -17.04 5.56
C SER A 311 8.47 -15.52 5.61
N GLY A 312 7.92 -14.87 6.65
CA GLY A 312 7.92 -13.42 6.76
C GLY A 312 6.99 -12.74 5.78
N ARG A 313 6.12 -13.45 5.05
CA ARG A 313 5.07 -12.85 4.21
C ARG A 313 3.70 -12.87 4.90
N LEU A 314 2.91 -11.84 4.69
CA LEU A 314 1.54 -11.74 5.23
C LEU A 314 0.52 -12.52 4.41
N LEU A 315 0.79 -12.70 3.11
CA LEU A 315 -0.01 -13.49 2.18
C LEU A 315 0.90 -14.30 1.25
N PRO A 316 0.44 -15.46 0.76
CA PRO A 316 1.13 -16.21 -0.29
C PRO A 316 1.40 -15.35 -1.52
N GLU A 317 2.48 -15.67 -2.24
CA GLU A 317 2.83 -14.98 -3.48
C GLU A 317 1.75 -15.18 -4.56
N ALA A 318 1.46 -14.13 -5.33
CA ALA A 318 0.38 -14.09 -6.33
C ALA A 318 -1.06 -14.16 -5.79
N TYR A 319 -1.27 -14.07 -4.47
CA TYR A 319 -2.61 -13.99 -3.86
C TYR A 319 -2.84 -12.65 -3.16
N GLY A 320 -4.06 -12.14 -3.24
CA GLY A 320 -4.53 -10.96 -2.52
C GLY A 320 -5.94 -11.15 -1.97
N LEU A 321 -6.40 -10.18 -1.18
CA LEU A 321 -7.72 -10.21 -0.56
C LEU A 321 -8.61 -9.05 -1.05
N ASN A 322 -9.90 -9.34 -1.22
CA ASN A 322 -10.97 -8.36 -1.36
C ASN A 322 -11.87 -8.42 -0.12
N VAL A 323 -12.05 -7.29 0.54
CA VAL A 323 -12.81 -7.17 1.80
C VAL A 323 -13.91 -6.14 1.64
N ASN A 324 -15.15 -6.55 1.91
CA ASN A 324 -16.30 -5.65 1.90
C ASN A 324 -16.94 -5.55 3.28
N PHE A 325 -17.38 -4.34 3.63
CA PHE A 325 -18.14 -4.05 4.85
C PHE A 325 -19.59 -3.70 4.50
N PRO A 326 -20.57 -4.10 5.32
CA PRO A 326 -21.95 -3.66 5.18
C PRO A 326 -22.09 -2.14 5.49
N PRO A 327 -23.28 -1.56 5.34
CA PRO A 327 -23.52 -0.18 5.76
C PRO A 327 -23.17 0.02 7.24
N ALA A 328 -22.55 1.16 7.55
CA ALA A 328 -22.15 1.57 8.89
C ALA A 328 -22.59 3.02 9.16
N GLY A 329 -22.72 3.39 10.43
CA GLY A 329 -23.20 4.71 10.84
C GLY A 329 -24.01 4.67 12.13
N SER A 330 -24.30 5.84 12.70
CA SER A 330 -25.16 5.98 13.87
C SER A 330 -26.64 5.67 13.58
N ASP A 331 -27.03 5.74 12.30
CA ASP A 331 -28.35 5.41 11.78
C ASP A 331 -28.54 3.92 11.47
N ILE A 332 -27.47 3.12 11.60
CA ILE A 332 -27.50 1.67 11.39
C ILE A 332 -27.75 0.93 12.72
N ASP A 333 -28.38 -0.24 12.62
CA ASP A 333 -28.67 -1.13 13.76
C ASP A 333 -27.42 -1.35 14.64
N ALA A 334 -27.60 -1.31 15.97
CA ALA A 334 -26.52 -1.50 16.92
C ALA A 334 -25.79 -2.85 16.77
N SER A 335 -26.47 -3.88 16.25
CA SER A 335 -25.85 -5.16 15.90
C SER A 335 -24.82 -5.05 14.77
N CYS A 336 -24.93 -4.05 13.88
CA CYS A 336 -23.93 -3.77 12.86
C CYS A 336 -22.68 -3.05 13.37
N ARG A 337 -22.61 -2.74 14.68
CA ARG A 337 -21.44 -2.09 15.29
C ARG A 337 -20.35 -3.08 15.65
N GLU A 338 -20.68 -4.38 15.78
CA GLU A 338 -19.78 -5.50 16.04
C GLU A 338 -19.74 -6.43 14.83
N LEU A 339 -18.93 -6.09 13.82
CA LEU A 339 -18.88 -6.82 12.56
C LEU A 339 -18.17 -8.17 12.73
N THR A 340 -18.74 -9.19 12.10
CA THR A 340 -18.07 -10.48 11.89
C THR A 340 -17.81 -10.68 10.40
N PHE A 341 -16.84 -11.53 10.05
CA PHE A 341 -16.46 -11.79 8.66
C PHE A 341 -16.82 -13.20 8.21
N ARG A 342 -17.19 -13.33 6.94
CA ARG A 342 -17.33 -14.60 6.24
C ARG A 342 -16.28 -14.73 5.15
N HIS A 343 -15.68 -15.91 5.05
CA HIS A 343 -14.94 -16.29 3.86
C HIS A 343 -15.92 -16.50 2.71
N THR A 344 -15.69 -15.80 1.60
CA THR A 344 -16.61 -15.71 0.46
C THR A 344 -15.87 -15.94 -0.84
N ARG A 345 -16.66 -16.01 -1.91
CA ARG A 345 -16.19 -16.04 -3.29
C ARG A 345 -16.87 -14.96 -4.13
N PHE A 346 -16.28 -14.64 -5.28
CA PHE A 346 -16.81 -13.61 -6.18
C PHE A 346 -18.06 -14.04 -6.97
N THR A 347 -18.15 -15.31 -7.34
CA THR A 347 -19.23 -15.87 -8.16
C THR A 347 -20.22 -16.65 -7.30
N GLY A 348 -21.51 -16.58 -7.61
CA GLY A 348 -22.52 -17.41 -6.96
C GLY A 348 -23.92 -16.93 -7.28
N SER A 349 -24.92 -17.53 -6.61
CA SER A 349 -26.33 -17.39 -6.96
C SER A 349 -26.85 -15.94 -6.97
N LYS A 350 -26.22 -15.02 -6.22
CA LYS A 350 -26.59 -13.60 -6.18
C LYS A 350 -25.64 -12.69 -6.95
N SER A 351 -24.59 -13.22 -7.57
CA SER A 351 -23.69 -12.43 -8.42
C SER A 351 -24.42 -11.86 -9.63
N LEU A 352 -24.04 -10.62 -9.99
CA LEU A 352 -24.74 -9.80 -10.98
C LEU A 352 -23.75 -9.35 -12.06
N ALA A 353 -24.23 -9.23 -13.30
CA ALA A 353 -23.53 -8.54 -14.39
C ALA A 353 -24.19 -7.19 -14.68
N TYR A 354 -23.45 -6.25 -15.26
CA TYR A 354 -24.02 -4.98 -15.71
C TYR A 354 -24.93 -5.16 -16.91
N LYS A 355 -26.02 -4.39 -16.92
CA LYS A 355 -26.96 -4.25 -18.01
C LYS A 355 -27.21 -2.77 -18.26
N VAL A 356 -27.50 -2.40 -19.50
CA VAL A 356 -28.04 -1.08 -19.82
C VAL A 356 -29.52 -1.19 -20.10
N ALA A 357 -30.32 -0.29 -19.52
CA ALA A 357 -31.74 -0.14 -19.82
C ALA A 357 -32.02 1.30 -20.26
N TYR A 358 -32.93 1.47 -21.22
CA TYR A 358 -33.40 2.80 -21.61
C TYR A 358 -34.54 3.23 -20.68
N ASN A 359 -34.37 4.35 -19.97
CA ASN A 359 -35.44 4.97 -19.20
C ASN A 359 -36.19 5.95 -20.11
N SER A 360 -37.40 5.58 -20.52
CA SER A 360 -38.23 6.39 -21.41
C SER A 360 -38.71 7.70 -20.78
N THR A 361 -38.77 7.78 -19.46
CA THR A 361 -39.23 8.98 -18.74
C THR A 361 -38.13 10.03 -18.65
N ALA A 362 -36.88 9.59 -18.41
CA ALA A 362 -35.71 10.47 -18.32
C ALA A 362 -34.97 10.63 -19.67
N GLU A 363 -35.41 9.91 -20.72
CA GLU A 363 -34.79 9.85 -22.05
C GLU A 363 -33.29 9.56 -22.00
N ASN A 364 -32.86 8.68 -21.08
CA ASN A 364 -31.46 8.34 -20.87
C ASN A 364 -31.22 6.83 -20.75
N MET A 365 -29.95 6.45 -20.76
CA MET A 365 -29.51 5.09 -20.47
C MET A 365 -29.18 4.98 -18.98
N GLU A 366 -29.72 3.97 -18.32
CA GLU A 366 -29.46 3.66 -16.93
C GLU A 366 -28.70 2.34 -16.81
N GLN A 367 -27.76 2.32 -15.87
CA GLN A 367 -27.12 1.09 -15.46
C GLN A 367 -28.12 0.29 -14.60
N THR A 368 -28.37 -0.93 -15.04
CA THR A 368 -29.16 -1.94 -14.34
C THR A 368 -28.30 -3.20 -14.19
N THR A 369 -28.89 -4.26 -13.66
CA THR A 369 -28.19 -5.54 -13.50
C THR A 369 -28.95 -6.66 -14.19
N LEU A 370 -28.22 -7.72 -14.50
CA LEU A 370 -28.79 -8.96 -14.98
C LEU A 370 -28.04 -10.14 -14.37
N THR A 371 -28.74 -11.26 -14.24
CA THR A 371 -28.17 -12.50 -13.73
C THR A 371 -27.92 -13.45 -14.91
N THR A 372 -26.74 -14.07 -14.94
CA THR A 372 -26.41 -15.11 -15.94
C THR A 372 -25.82 -16.32 -15.26
N LEU A 373 -25.92 -17.48 -15.91
CA LEU A 373 -25.19 -18.66 -15.46
C LEU A 373 -23.68 -18.42 -15.46
N ALA A 374 -23.13 -17.53 -16.30
CA ALA A 374 -21.69 -17.29 -16.34
C ALA A 374 -21.15 -16.72 -15.01
N VAL A 375 -21.83 -15.72 -14.43
CA VAL A 375 -21.41 -15.10 -13.15
C VAL A 375 -21.84 -15.90 -11.92
N GLN A 376 -22.75 -16.87 -12.10
CA GLN A 376 -23.23 -17.76 -11.03
C GLN A 376 -22.50 -19.10 -10.99
N ASN A 377 -21.86 -19.50 -12.09
CA ASN A 377 -21.26 -20.82 -12.21
C ASN A 377 -20.00 -20.93 -11.34
N CYS A 378 -19.88 -22.06 -10.63
CA CYS A 378 -18.65 -22.41 -9.94
C CYS A 378 -17.71 -23.17 -10.90
N ALA A 379 -16.87 -22.45 -11.64
CA ALA A 379 -15.89 -23.09 -12.53
C ALA A 379 -14.57 -23.49 -11.82
N ALA A 380 -14.23 -22.77 -10.76
CA ALA A 380 -13.04 -22.96 -9.94
C ALA A 380 -13.28 -22.46 -8.49
N GLY A 381 -12.41 -22.88 -7.57
CA GLY A 381 -12.49 -22.53 -6.15
C GLY A 381 -13.45 -23.43 -5.35
N ASP A 382 -13.73 -23.02 -4.12
CA ASP A 382 -14.65 -23.73 -3.22
C ASP A 382 -16.10 -23.32 -3.51
N CYS A 383 -16.92 -24.29 -3.95
CA CYS A 383 -18.32 -24.05 -4.29
C CYS A 383 -19.27 -23.97 -3.08
N GLU A 384 -18.82 -24.38 -1.90
CA GLU A 384 -19.62 -24.32 -0.67
C GLU A 384 -19.60 -22.93 -0.04
N LEU A 385 -18.68 -22.05 -0.46
CA LEU A 385 -18.61 -20.68 0.01
C LEU A 385 -19.77 -19.83 -0.57
N PRO A 386 -20.40 -18.98 0.25
CA PRO A 386 -21.38 -18.01 -0.24
C PRO A 386 -20.70 -16.93 -1.09
N ASP A 387 -21.46 -16.37 -2.03
CA ASP A 387 -21.01 -15.18 -2.75
C ASP A 387 -21.11 -13.90 -1.89
N GLU A 388 -20.30 -12.90 -2.23
CA GLU A 388 -20.21 -11.65 -1.48
C GLU A 388 -21.57 -10.91 -1.40
N TYR A 389 -22.38 -10.95 -2.48
CA TYR A 389 -23.70 -10.34 -2.51
C TYR A 389 -24.65 -10.97 -1.49
N THR A 390 -24.59 -12.29 -1.35
CA THR A 390 -25.41 -13.04 -0.41
C THR A 390 -25.11 -12.62 1.03
N VAL A 391 -23.84 -12.46 1.38
CA VAL A 391 -23.44 -12.09 2.74
C VAL A 391 -23.73 -10.62 3.03
N ILE A 392 -23.31 -9.69 2.16
CA ILE A 392 -23.51 -8.25 2.41
C ILE A 392 -25.00 -7.87 2.50
N ASN A 393 -25.86 -8.53 1.72
CA ASN A 393 -27.29 -8.19 1.64
C ASN A 393 -28.20 -9.07 2.50
N ASN A 394 -27.67 -9.92 3.39
CA ASN A 394 -28.51 -10.80 4.23
C ASN A 394 -29.15 -10.09 5.44
N GLY A 395 -28.72 -8.87 5.76
CA GLY A 395 -29.22 -8.11 6.91
C GLY A 395 -28.60 -8.49 8.27
N ASN A 396 -27.60 -9.37 8.29
CA ASN A 396 -26.90 -9.81 9.51
C ASN A 396 -25.68 -8.96 9.87
N CYS A 397 -25.39 -7.90 9.10
CA CYS A 397 -24.23 -7.04 9.30
C CYS A 397 -22.88 -7.79 9.27
N GLU A 398 -22.70 -8.66 8.28
CA GLU A 398 -21.47 -9.43 8.10
C GLU A 398 -20.60 -8.80 7.01
N GLY A 399 -19.31 -8.68 7.27
CA GLY A 399 -18.31 -8.37 6.26
C GLY A 399 -17.89 -9.61 5.47
N THR A 400 -17.28 -9.41 4.30
CA THR A 400 -16.80 -10.49 3.44
C THR A 400 -15.29 -10.42 3.28
N ILE A 401 -14.65 -11.58 3.16
CA ILE A 401 -13.24 -11.70 2.78
C ILE A 401 -13.18 -12.74 1.66
N SER A 402 -12.84 -12.30 0.45
CA SER A 402 -12.61 -13.17 -0.71
C SER A 402 -11.15 -13.16 -1.08
N VAL A 403 -10.59 -14.33 -1.40
CA VAL A 403 -9.22 -14.46 -1.90
C VAL A 403 -9.24 -14.40 -3.42
N PHE A 404 -8.33 -13.62 -4.02
CA PHE A 404 -8.07 -13.63 -5.46
C PHE A 404 -6.65 -14.08 -5.77
N THR A 405 -6.42 -14.50 -7.01
CA THR A 405 -5.11 -14.89 -7.56
C THR A 405 -4.85 -14.19 -8.90
N LEU A 406 -3.60 -14.14 -9.32
CA LEU A 406 -3.17 -13.65 -10.65
C LEU A 406 -3.25 -14.72 -11.75
N ASP A 407 -3.56 -15.96 -11.40
CA ASP A 407 -3.69 -17.06 -12.36
C ASP A 407 -5.09 -17.07 -13.00
N PHE A 408 -5.16 -16.64 -14.26
CA PHE A 408 -6.41 -16.52 -15.03
C PHE A 408 -6.70 -17.74 -15.90
N ASP A 409 -5.82 -18.76 -15.90
CA ASP A 409 -6.07 -19.95 -16.69
C ASP A 409 -7.31 -20.69 -16.17
N ALA A 410 -8.10 -21.22 -17.10
CA ALA A 410 -9.26 -22.03 -16.73
C ALA A 410 -8.81 -23.33 -16.05
N SER A 411 -9.66 -23.86 -15.18
CA SER A 411 -9.37 -25.14 -14.52
C SER A 411 -9.11 -26.25 -15.55
N GLU A 412 -8.19 -27.15 -15.22
CA GLU A 412 -7.73 -28.23 -16.11
C GLU A 412 -8.88 -28.98 -16.80
N PRO A 413 -9.97 -29.40 -16.11
CA PRO A 413 -11.08 -30.09 -16.76
C PRO A 413 -11.81 -29.26 -17.83
N ILE A 414 -11.95 -27.95 -17.60
CA ILE A 414 -12.58 -27.03 -18.58
C ILE A 414 -11.64 -26.76 -19.74
N THR A 415 -10.35 -26.63 -19.46
CA THR A 415 -9.30 -26.48 -20.47
C THR A 415 -9.27 -27.68 -21.41
N GLU A 416 -9.28 -28.91 -20.91
CA GLU A 416 -9.30 -30.13 -21.73
C GLU A 416 -10.54 -30.21 -22.64
N GLN A 417 -11.73 -29.94 -22.09
CA GLN A 417 -12.97 -29.90 -22.86
C GLN A 417 -12.90 -28.86 -23.98
N THR A 418 -12.35 -27.69 -23.69
CA THR A 418 -12.24 -26.60 -24.66
C THR A 418 -11.20 -26.92 -25.74
N VAL A 419 -10.05 -27.50 -25.36
CA VAL A 419 -9.00 -27.92 -26.30
C VAL A 419 -9.52 -28.91 -27.33
N SER A 420 -10.36 -29.87 -26.93
CA SER A 420 -10.97 -30.84 -27.86
C SER A 420 -11.73 -30.17 -29.03
N LEU A 421 -12.26 -28.96 -28.84
CA LEU A 421 -12.99 -28.21 -29.87
C LEU A 421 -12.08 -27.60 -30.95
N PHE A 422 -10.78 -27.45 -30.67
CA PHE A 422 -9.80 -26.86 -31.57
C PHE A 422 -8.55 -27.72 -31.79
N GLU A 423 -8.62 -29.02 -31.49
CA GLU A 423 -7.52 -29.99 -31.75
C GLU A 423 -7.03 -29.96 -33.19
N SER A 424 -7.96 -29.86 -34.15
CA SER A 424 -7.63 -29.75 -35.58
C SER A 424 -6.77 -28.52 -35.91
N VAL A 425 -6.92 -27.42 -35.15
CA VAL A 425 -6.09 -26.21 -35.29
C VAL A 425 -4.70 -26.44 -34.70
N LEU A 426 -4.58 -27.27 -33.66
CA LEU A 426 -3.31 -27.65 -33.04
C LEU A 426 -2.52 -28.70 -33.86
N GLY A 427 -3.09 -29.21 -34.96
CA GLY A 427 -2.48 -30.27 -35.75
C GLY A 427 -2.40 -31.61 -35.02
N LYS A 428 -3.33 -31.83 -34.06
CA LYS A 428 -3.52 -33.11 -33.38
C LYS A 428 -4.67 -33.90 -34.02
#